data_AF-A0A661E686-F1
#
_entry.id   AF-A0A661E686-F1
#
_cell.length_a   1.000
_cell.length_b   1.000
_cell.length_c   1.000
_cell.angle_alpha   90.00
_cell.angle_beta   90.00
_cell.angle_gamma   90.00
#
_symmetry.space_group_name_H-M   'P 1'
#
loop_
_entity.id
_entity.type
_entity.pdbx_description
1 polymer ?
#
loop_
_entity_poly.entity_id
_entity_poly.type
_entity_poly.pdbx_seq_one_letter_code
_entity_poly.pdbx_strand_id
1 'polypeptide(L)'
;MEIKLLLTFIGGLVTAYVTLWNAERKIAIDNITKERAKWRDKIRELALEVHKAIELEDALKLSELKNQFRLNLNPTDEKDNNILALISSVEKDKHKQAEQFSLCVSYLLKHDWERAKLESKPLFKRLAFLHSKESEITDSSKVMVKLFYKIFYHPKRAVCVNESKKS
;
A
#
# COMPACT_ATOMS: atom_id res chain seq x y z
N MET A 1 -30.25 43.64 -11.12
CA MET A 1 -29.07 43.81 -10.25
C MET A 1 -28.99 42.69 -9.20
N GLU A 2 -30.13 42.22 -8.68
CA GLU A 2 -30.24 41.19 -7.64
C GLU A 2 -29.71 39.80 -8.03
N ILE A 3 -29.97 39.32 -9.25
CA ILE A 3 -29.46 38.01 -9.73
C ILE A 3 -27.92 37.96 -9.72
N LYS A 4 -27.25 39.07 -10.06
CA LYS A 4 -25.79 39.14 -10.06
C LYS A 4 -25.22 39.02 -8.64
N LEU A 5 -25.87 39.66 -7.66
CA LEU A 5 -25.47 39.57 -6.25
C LEU A 5 -25.65 38.15 -5.69
N LEU A 6 -26.77 37.50 -6.00
CA LEU A 6 -27.02 36.11 -5.61
C LEU A 6 -25.99 35.15 -6.23
N LEU A 7 -25.66 35.32 -7.52
CA LEU A 7 -24.63 34.51 -8.18
C LEU A 7 -23.24 34.71 -7.57
N THR A 8 -22.85 35.94 -7.24
CA THR A 8 -21.56 36.20 -6.57
C THR A 8 -21.52 35.63 -5.16
N PHE A 9 -22.63 35.68 -4.43
CA PHE A 9 -22.73 35.11 -3.09
C PHE A 9 -22.63 33.58 -3.11
N ILE A 10 -23.38 32.92 -4.01
CA ILE A 10 -23.30 31.47 -4.21
C ILE A 10 -21.90 31.07 -4.69
N GLY A 11 -21.30 31.82 -5.62
CA GLY A 11 -19.94 31.59 -6.07
C GLY A 11 -18.91 31.67 -4.94
N GLY A 12 -19.07 32.63 -4.02
CA GLY A 12 -18.28 32.76 -2.80
C GLY A 12 -18.43 31.54 -1.89
N LEU A 13 -19.66 31.09 -1.64
CA LEU A 13 -19.93 29.90 -0.81
C LEU A 13 -19.32 28.62 -1.40
N VAL A 14 -19.48 28.41 -2.71
CA VAL A 14 -18.89 27.26 -3.42
C VAL A 14 -17.37 27.30 -3.33
N THR A 15 -16.77 28.47 -3.55
CA THR A 15 -15.31 28.64 -3.45
C THR A 15 -14.80 28.38 -2.05
N ALA A 16 -15.48 28.90 -1.02
CA ALA A 16 -15.14 28.65 0.38
C ALA A 16 -15.23 27.16 0.72
N TYR A 17 -16.30 26.48 0.29
CA TYR A 17 -16.48 25.04 0.49
C TYR A 17 -15.36 24.22 -0.19
N VAL A 18 -15.06 24.49 -1.46
CA VAL A 18 -13.99 23.80 -2.19
C VAL A 18 -12.63 24.05 -1.53
N THR A 19 -12.40 25.25 -1.00
CA THR A 19 -11.15 25.60 -0.30
C THR A 19 -10.99 24.80 0.98
N LEU A 20 -12.04 24.74 1.81
CA LEU A 20 -12.05 23.95 3.05
C LEU A 20 -11.82 22.46 2.76
N TRP A 21 -12.55 21.92 1.79
CA TRP A 21 -12.42 20.51 1.39
C TRP A 21 -10.99 20.17 0.91
N ASN A 22 -10.39 21.04 0.11
CA ASN A 22 -9.01 20.84 -0.33
C ASN A 22 -8.00 20.92 0.81
N ALA A 23 -8.21 21.81 1.80
CA ALA A 23 -7.36 21.94 2.97
C ALA A 23 -7.38 20.69 3.85
N GLU A 24 -8.58 20.19 4.20
CA GLU A 24 -8.75 18.98 5.00
C GLU A 24 -8.13 17.76 4.33
N ARG A 25 -8.40 17.57 3.03
CA ARG A 25 -7.81 16.47 2.26
C ARG A 25 -6.30 16.56 2.20
N LYS A 26 -5.74 17.76 2.01
CA LYS A 26 -4.29 17.96 1.98
C LYS A 26 -3.66 17.56 3.30
N ILE A 27 -4.24 17.96 4.43
CA ILE A 27 -3.75 17.61 5.77
C ILE A 27 -3.81 16.08 5.98
N ALA A 28 -4.94 15.46 5.66
CA ALA A 28 -5.10 14.01 5.80
C ALA A 28 -4.10 13.22 4.94
N ILE A 29 -3.92 13.62 3.67
CA ILE A 29 -2.96 12.99 2.75
C ILE A 29 -1.53 13.17 3.25
N ASP A 30 -1.16 14.38 3.69
CA ASP A 30 0.20 14.67 4.17
C ASP A 30 0.55 13.85 5.41
N ASN A 31 -0.35 13.79 6.40
CA ASN A 31 -0.15 12.99 7.61
C ASN A 31 0.02 11.50 7.29
N ILE A 32 -0.87 10.91 6.49
CA ILE A 32 -0.77 9.50 6.09
C ILE A 32 0.50 9.24 5.28
N THR A 33 0.86 10.15 4.38
CA THR A 33 2.06 9.98 3.53
C THR A 33 3.33 10.02 4.37
N LYS A 34 3.40 10.89 5.38
CA LYS A 34 4.51 10.96 6.34
C LYS A 34 4.62 9.69 7.17
N GLU A 35 3.53 9.20 7.75
CA GLU A 35 3.54 7.95 8.51
C GLU A 35 3.91 6.74 7.65
N ARG A 36 3.44 6.67 6.39
CA ARG A 36 3.86 5.63 5.45
C ARG A 36 5.33 5.74 5.04
N ALA A 37 5.88 6.95 4.95
CA ALA A 37 7.31 7.12 4.71
C ALA A 37 8.13 6.54 5.86
N LYS A 38 7.79 6.90 7.12
CA LYS A 38 8.40 6.33 8.32
C LYS A 38 8.28 4.80 8.35
N TRP A 39 7.09 4.28 8.06
CA TRP A 39 6.87 2.83 8.01
C TRP A 39 7.74 2.16 6.93
N ARG A 40 7.84 2.71 5.72
CA ARG A 40 8.72 2.15 4.67
C ARG A 40 10.18 2.18 5.07
N ASP A 41 10.64 3.25 5.71
CA ASP A 41 12.01 3.37 6.19
C ASP A 41 12.29 2.32 7.26
N LYS A 42 11.35 2.15 8.21
CA LYS A 42 11.43 1.08 9.22
C LYS A 42 11.47 -0.32 8.60
N ILE A 43 10.63 -0.61 7.61
CA ILE A 43 10.65 -1.91 6.91
C ILE A 43 11.99 -2.15 6.21
N ARG A 44 12.60 -1.13 5.60
CA ARG A 44 13.92 -1.27 4.97
C ARG A 44 15.03 -1.53 6.00
N GLU A 45 15.01 -0.82 7.13
CA GLU A 45 15.95 -1.05 8.24
C GLU A 45 15.84 -2.48 8.76
N LEU A 46 14.61 -2.92 9.09
CA LEU A 46 14.38 -4.28 9.59
C LEU A 46 14.77 -5.33 8.55
N ALA A 47 14.52 -5.10 7.27
CA ALA A 47 14.91 -6.03 6.21
C ALA A 47 16.44 -6.20 6.12
N LEU A 48 17.20 -5.12 6.29
CA LEU A 48 18.66 -5.17 6.35
C LEU A 48 19.16 -5.94 7.59
N GLU A 49 18.53 -5.74 8.73
CA GLU A 49 18.86 -6.49 9.96
C GLU A 49 18.54 -7.98 9.81
N VAL A 50 17.43 -8.34 9.17
CA VAL A 50 17.08 -9.74 8.87
C VAL A 50 18.14 -10.37 7.96
N HIS A 51 18.55 -9.67 6.90
CA HIS A 51 19.58 -10.20 6.00
C HIS A 51 20.87 -10.53 6.76
N LYS A 52 21.35 -9.60 7.60
CA LYS A 52 22.54 -9.81 8.44
C LYS A 52 22.35 -10.98 9.42
N ALA A 53 21.19 -11.09 10.04
CA ALA A 53 20.89 -12.15 11.00
C ALA A 53 20.79 -13.54 10.33
N ILE A 54 20.31 -13.62 9.08
CA ILE A 54 20.34 -14.84 8.27
C ILE A 54 21.78 -15.25 7.97
N GLU A 55 22.62 -14.31 7.52
CA GLU A 55 24.04 -14.58 7.21
C GLU A 55 24.81 -15.08 8.45
N LEU A 56 24.57 -14.45 9.60
CA LEU A 56 25.22 -14.77 10.88
C LEU A 56 24.61 -15.96 11.63
N GLU A 57 23.54 -16.57 11.13
CA GLU A 57 22.78 -17.64 11.81
C GLU A 57 22.29 -17.27 13.22
N ASP A 58 22.01 -16.00 13.50
CA ASP A 58 21.56 -15.56 14.81
C ASP A 58 20.07 -15.83 14.99
N ALA A 59 19.75 -17.04 15.45
CA ALA A 59 18.38 -17.49 15.68
C ALA A 59 17.61 -16.63 16.69
N LEU A 60 18.29 -16.10 17.71
CA LEU A 60 17.67 -15.22 18.71
C LEU A 60 17.29 -13.89 18.06
N LYS A 61 18.20 -13.30 17.28
CA LYS A 61 17.94 -12.05 16.58
C LYS A 61 16.87 -12.21 15.51
N LEU A 62 16.84 -13.33 14.78
CA LEU A 62 15.78 -13.63 13.82
C LEU A 62 14.40 -13.74 14.47
N SER A 63 14.30 -14.34 15.66
CA SER A 63 13.06 -14.41 16.43
C SER A 63 12.58 -13.02 16.85
N GLU A 64 13.49 -12.16 17.33
CA GLU A 64 13.20 -10.77 17.67
C GLU A 64 12.69 -10.00 16.43
N LEU A 65 13.43 -10.07 15.32
CA LEU A 65 13.10 -9.38 14.08
C LEU A 65 11.77 -9.85 13.49
N LYS A 66 11.46 -11.15 13.59
CA LYS A 66 10.15 -11.70 13.19
C LYS A 66 9.02 -11.05 13.97
N ASN A 67 9.18 -10.86 15.27
CA ASN A 67 8.17 -10.18 16.09
C ASN A 67 8.04 -8.71 15.68
N GLN A 68 9.15 -8.02 15.43
CA GLN A 68 9.12 -6.63 14.95
C GLN A 68 8.41 -6.53 13.58
N PHE A 69 8.69 -7.44 12.64
CA PHE A 69 7.97 -7.50 11.37
C PHE A 69 6.48 -7.78 11.56
N ARG A 70 6.11 -8.71 12.46
CA ARG A 70 4.71 -9.05 12.74
C ARG A 70 3.89 -7.86 13.24
N LEU A 71 4.52 -6.92 13.96
CA LEU A 71 3.88 -5.68 14.41
C LEU A 71 3.69 -4.66 13.28
N ASN A 72 4.50 -4.73 12.22
CA ASN A 72 4.48 -3.78 11.10
C ASN A 72 3.73 -4.30 9.86
N LEU A 73 3.46 -5.60 9.78
CA LEU A 73 2.78 -6.25 8.66
C LEU A 73 1.31 -6.58 9.00
N ASN A 74 0.51 -6.83 7.97
CA ASN A 74 -0.89 -7.21 8.16
C ASN A 74 -1.01 -8.71 8.49
N PRO A 75 -1.49 -9.10 9.69
CA PRO A 75 -1.61 -10.50 10.09
C PRO A 75 -2.62 -11.30 9.25
N THR A 76 -3.55 -10.62 8.58
CA THR A 76 -4.58 -11.24 7.75
C THR A 76 -4.17 -11.43 6.29
N ASP A 77 -3.06 -10.82 5.85
CA ASP A 77 -2.57 -10.97 4.47
C ASP A 77 -1.65 -12.20 4.35
N GLU A 78 -2.01 -13.13 3.48
CA GLU A 78 -1.24 -14.35 3.24
C GLU A 78 0.19 -14.03 2.77
N LYS A 79 0.37 -12.97 1.97
CA LYS A 79 1.69 -12.57 1.45
C LYS A 79 2.59 -12.01 2.57
N ASP A 80 2.02 -11.28 3.50
CA ASP A 80 2.73 -10.81 4.69
C ASP A 80 3.10 -11.98 5.61
N ASN A 81 2.19 -12.96 5.77
CA ASN A 81 2.49 -14.18 6.51
C ASN A 81 3.61 -15.01 5.85
N ASN A 82 3.71 -15.01 4.52
CA ASN A 82 4.83 -15.64 3.80
C ASN A 82 6.16 -14.95 4.10
N ILE A 83 6.19 -13.61 4.21
CA ILE A 83 7.40 -12.88 4.65
C ILE A 83 7.81 -13.35 6.06
N LEU A 84 6.85 -13.44 6.99
CA LEU A 84 7.13 -13.90 8.35
C LEU A 84 7.62 -15.36 8.40
N ALA A 85 7.12 -16.21 7.51
CA ALA A 85 7.58 -17.59 7.39
C ALA A 85 9.04 -17.67 6.96
N LEU A 86 9.46 -16.84 5.98
CA LEU A 86 10.83 -16.76 5.48
C LEU A 86 11.85 -16.26 6.51
N ILE A 87 11.43 -15.47 7.50
CA ILE A 87 12.33 -15.06 8.60
C ILE A 87 12.65 -16.25 9.52
N SER A 88 11.68 -17.17 9.70
CA SER A 88 11.82 -18.35 10.57
C SER A 88 12.16 -19.64 9.84
N SER A 89 12.31 -19.64 8.52
CA SER A 89 12.66 -20.84 7.79
C SER A 89 14.10 -21.24 8.09
N VAL A 90 14.33 -22.54 8.22
CA VAL A 90 15.67 -23.12 8.30
C VAL A 90 15.95 -23.70 6.92
N GLU A 91 16.24 -22.83 5.96
CA GLU A 91 16.58 -23.26 4.60
C GLU A 91 18.05 -23.69 4.57
N LYS A 92 18.36 -24.78 3.84
CA LYS A 92 19.75 -25.27 3.73
C LYS A 92 20.64 -24.25 3.01
N ASP A 93 20.06 -23.50 2.08
CA ASP A 93 20.70 -22.43 1.34
C ASP A 93 20.22 -21.07 1.88
N LYS A 94 21.05 -20.48 2.73
CA LYS A 94 20.77 -19.17 3.35
C LYS A 94 20.72 -18.04 2.34
N HIS A 95 21.52 -18.12 1.28
CA HIS A 95 21.56 -17.08 0.26
C HIS A 95 20.21 -17.06 -0.47
N LYS A 96 19.70 -18.25 -0.83
CA LYS A 96 18.37 -18.38 -1.43
C LYS A 96 17.26 -17.87 -0.50
N GLN A 97 17.31 -18.18 0.79
CA GLN A 97 16.36 -17.66 1.77
C GLN A 97 16.38 -16.13 1.85
N ALA A 98 17.57 -15.54 1.99
CA ALA A 98 17.75 -14.09 2.09
C ALA A 98 17.28 -13.37 0.80
N GLU A 99 17.57 -13.95 -0.36
CA GLU A 99 17.12 -13.43 -1.66
C GLU A 99 15.59 -13.48 -1.80
N GLN A 100 14.96 -14.60 -1.44
CA GLN A 100 13.50 -14.74 -1.47
C GLN A 100 12.82 -13.76 -0.50
N PHE A 101 13.36 -13.62 0.71
CA PHE A 101 12.89 -12.65 1.69
C PHE A 101 12.96 -11.22 1.12
N SER A 102 14.13 -10.84 0.57
CA SER A 102 14.34 -9.53 -0.06
C SER A 102 13.35 -9.28 -1.20
N LEU A 103 13.11 -10.27 -2.04
CA LEU A 103 12.13 -10.18 -3.13
C LEU A 103 10.70 -9.95 -2.60
N CYS A 104 10.25 -10.71 -1.59
CA CYS A 104 8.92 -10.49 -1.00
C CYS A 104 8.79 -9.08 -0.40
N VAL A 105 9.81 -8.60 0.31
CA VAL A 105 9.81 -7.24 0.89
C VAL A 105 9.79 -6.17 -0.22
N SER A 106 10.50 -6.40 -1.33
CA SER A 106 10.47 -5.49 -2.49
C SER A 106 9.06 -5.37 -3.08
N TYR A 107 8.30 -6.47 -3.18
CA TYR A 107 6.91 -6.46 -3.62
C TYR A 107 5.98 -5.77 -2.63
N LEU A 108 6.19 -5.95 -1.32
CA LEU A 108 5.49 -5.24 -0.25
C LEU A 108 5.64 -3.72 -0.41
N LEU A 109 6.88 -3.24 -0.59
CA LEU A 109 7.21 -1.82 -0.72
C LEU A 109 6.74 -1.23 -2.05
N LYS A 110 6.90 -1.98 -3.16
CA LYS A 110 6.44 -1.55 -4.48
C LYS A 110 4.93 -1.35 -4.49
N HIS A 111 4.19 -2.30 -3.91
CA HIS A 111 2.74 -2.22 -3.80
C HIS A 111 2.27 -1.02 -2.96
N ASP A 112 2.92 -0.74 -1.82
CA ASP A 112 2.62 0.47 -1.03
C ASP A 112 2.87 1.76 -1.82
N TRP A 113 3.99 1.83 -2.56
CA TRP A 113 4.31 2.99 -3.40
C TRP A 113 3.25 3.23 -4.49
N GLU A 114 2.81 2.18 -5.19
CA GLU A 114 1.76 2.31 -6.21
C GLU A 114 0.44 2.78 -5.61
N ARG A 115 0.10 2.27 -4.42
CA ARG A 115 -1.07 2.71 -3.66
C ARG A 115 -0.98 4.19 -3.30
N ALA A 116 0.13 4.63 -2.73
CA ALA A 116 0.33 6.04 -2.38
C ALA A 116 0.22 6.94 -3.62
N LYS A 117 0.83 6.55 -4.74
CA LYS A 117 0.72 7.28 -6.02
C LYS A 117 -0.72 7.41 -6.51
N LEU A 118 -1.55 6.40 -6.32
CA LEU A 118 -2.97 6.45 -6.69
C LEU A 118 -3.77 7.33 -5.74
N GLU A 119 -3.50 7.26 -4.44
CA GLU A 119 -4.19 8.05 -3.41
C GLU A 119 -3.92 9.56 -3.54
N SER A 120 -2.72 9.94 -3.97
CA SER A 120 -2.35 11.34 -4.22
C SER A 120 -2.97 11.93 -5.50
N LYS A 121 -3.59 11.12 -6.38
CA LYS A 121 -4.21 11.64 -7.61
C LYS A 121 -5.56 12.31 -7.34
N PRO A 122 -5.94 13.34 -8.11
CA PRO A 122 -7.29 13.91 -8.06
C PRO A 122 -8.37 12.87 -8.38
N LEU A 123 -9.53 12.99 -7.74
CA LEU A 123 -10.67 12.06 -7.90
C LEU A 123 -11.05 11.86 -9.38
N PHE A 124 -11.09 12.91 -10.19
CA PHE A 124 -11.42 12.81 -11.61
C PHE A 124 -10.39 11.96 -12.39
N LYS A 125 -9.09 12.06 -12.09
CA LYS A 125 -8.05 11.21 -12.71
C LYS A 125 -8.14 9.75 -12.24
N ARG A 126 -8.56 9.52 -10.99
CA ARG A 126 -8.81 8.16 -10.46
C ARG A 126 -10.00 7.52 -11.17
N LEU A 127 -11.10 8.26 -11.33
CA LEU A 127 -12.30 7.79 -12.03
C LEU A 127 -12.07 7.51 -13.53
N ALA A 128 -11.31 8.38 -14.22
CA ALA A 128 -10.97 8.20 -15.64
C ALA A 128 -10.10 6.95 -15.89
N PHE A 129 -9.09 6.70 -15.03
CA PHE A 129 -8.25 5.51 -15.10
C PHE A 129 -9.04 4.20 -14.92
N LEU A 130 -10.12 4.25 -14.17
CA LEU A 130 -10.95 3.07 -13.92
C LEU A 130 -12.01 2.87 -15.00
N HIS A 131 -12.48 3.94 -15.64
CA HIS A 131 -13.33 3.84 -16.83
C HIS A 131 -12.57 3.17 -17.99
N SER A 132 -11.28 3.44 -18.18
CA SER A 132 -10.51 2.79 -19.25
C SER A 132 -10.29 1.29 -19.03
N LYS A 133 -10.49 0.79 -17.80
CA LYS A 133 -10.35 -0.62 -17.44
C LYS A 133 -11.69 -1.36 -17.37
N GLU A 134 -12.80 -0.61 -17.40
CA GLU A 134 -14.17 -1.14 -17.32
C GLU A 134 -14.69 -1.64 -18.67
N SER A 135 -14.05 -1.26 -19.79
CA SER A 135 -14.35 -1.78 -21.13
C SER A 135 -14.03 -3.28 -21.31
N GLU A 136 -13.48 -3.94 -20.29
CA GLU A 136 -13.17 -5.38 -20.30
C GLU A 136 -14.09 -6.22 -19.38
N ILE A 137 -15.01 -5.63 -18.60
CA ILE A 137 -15.82 -6.37 -17.60
C ILE A 137 -17.33 -6.07 -17.75
N THR A 138 -18.03 -6.94 -18.46
CA THR A 138 -19.48 -6.93 -18.70
C THR A 138 -20.27 -7.58 -17.55
N ASP A 139 -20.50 -6.85 -16.44
CA ASP A 139 -21.58 -7.20 -15.50
C ASP A 139 -22.11 -5.94 -14.78
N SER A 140 -23.44 -5.76 -14.87
CA SER A 140 -24.19 -4.54 -14.57
C SER A 140 -24.78 -4.50 -13.16
N SER A 141 -24.65 -5.56 -12.37
CA SER A 141 -25.34 -5.72 -11.07
C SER A 141 -24.64 -5.08 -9.86
N LYS A 142 -23.51 -4.37 -10.05
CA LYS A 142 -22.65 -3.89 -8.94
C LYS A 142 -22.22 -2.43 -9.05
N VAL A 143 -23.09 -1.49 -9.41
CA VAL A 143 -22.73 -0.07 -9.64
C VAL A 143 -22.20 0.62 -8.38
N MET A 144 -22.86 0.48 -7.23
CA MET A 144 -22.42 1.06 -5.94
C MET A 144 -21.12 0.43 -5.43
N VAL A 145 -21.01 -0.89 -5.57
CA VAL A 145 -19.77 -1.62 -5.25
C VAL A 145 -18.66 -1.17 -6.20
N LYS A 146 -18.92 -1.06 -7.50
CA LYS A 146 -17.95 -0.55 -8.50
C LYS A 146 -17.49 0.88 -8.20
N LEU A 147 -18.36 1.76 -7.72
CA LEU A 147 -18.00 3.13 -7.32
C LEU A 147 -17.07 3.13 -6.10
N PHE A 148 -17.34 2.28 -5.11
CA PHE A 148 -16.44 2.01 -3.99
C PHE A 148 -15.10 1.43 -4.45
N TYR A 149 -15.12 0.41 -5.30
CA TYR A 149 -13.93 -0.19 -5.89
C TYR A 149 -13.16 0.83 -6.76
N LYS A 150 -13.83 1.81 -7.39
CA LYS A 150 -13.22 2.92 -8.14
C LYS A 150 -12.45 3.90 -7.25
N ILE A 151 -12.85 4.03 -5.99
CA ILE A 151 -12.16 4.91 -5.04
C ILE A 151 -10.99 4.18 -4.38
N PHE A 152 -11.12 2.87 -4.17
CA PHE A 152 -10.21 2.03 -3.38
C PHE A 152 -9.44 0.97 -4.19
N TYR A 153 -9.44 1.01 -5.53
CA TYR A 153 -8.73 0.00 -6.32
C TYR A 153 -7.23 0.05 -6.01
N HIS A 154 -6.76 -0.96 -5.29
CA HIS A 154 -5.35 -1.18 -5.04
C HIS A 154 -4.86 -2.21 -6.07
N PRO A 155 -3.72 -1.97 -6.74
CA PRO A 155 -3.12 -2.98 -7.60
C PRO A 155 -2.92 -4.27 -6.79
N LYS A 156 -3.21 -5.43 -7.37
CA LYS A 156 -2.95 -6.69 -6.67
C LYS A 156 -1.46 -6.80 -6.40
N ARG A 157 -1.05 -6.99 -5.15
CA ARG A 157 0.36 -7.27 -4.81
C ARG A 157 0.82 -8.53 -5.56
N ALA A 158 2.02 -8.51 -6.12
CA ALA A 158 2.63 -9.69 -6.71
C ALA A 158 2.79 -10.82 -5.68
N VAL A 159 2.70 -12.07 -6.13
CA VAL A 159 2.97 -13.23 -5.26
C VAL A 159 4.48 -13.44 -5.25
N CYS A 160 5.09 -13.49 -4.06
CA CYS A 160 6.42 -14.06 -3.96
C CYS A 160 6.26 -15.58 -3.86
N VAL A 161 6.73 -16.28 -4.89
CA VAL A 161 6.65 -17.75 -4.95
C VAL A 161 7.74 -18.30 -4.07
N ASN A 162 7.36 -19.08 -3.07
CA ASN A 162 8.31 -19.86 -2.29
C ASN A 162 8.63 -21.13 -3.08
N GLU A 163 9.79 -21.18 -3.72
CA GLU A 163 10.19 -22.34 -4.55
C GLU A 163 10.37 -23.62 -3.73
N SER A 164 10.50 -23.52 -2.40
CA SER A 164 10.62 -24.66 -1.49
C SER A 164 9.38 -25.55 -1.42
N LYS A 165 8.21 -25.09 -1.92
CA LYS A 165 6.96 -25.88 -1.95
C LYS A 165 6.68 -26.57 -3.30
N LYS A 166 7.62 -26.54 -4.25
CA LYS A 166 7.48 -27.15 -5.58
C LYS A 166 8.08 -28.56 -5.69
N SER A 167 8.53 -29.18 -4.60
CA SER A 167 9.09 -30.53 -4.59
C SER A 167 8.40 -31.43 -3.57
#